data_AF-A0A842L3P6-F1
#
_entry.id   AF-A0A842L3P6-F1
#
_cell.length_a   1.000
_cell.length_b   1.000
_cell.length_c   1.000
_cell.angle_alpha   90.00
_cell.angle_beta   90.00
_cell.angle_gamma   90.00
#
_symmetry.space_group_name_H-M   'P 1'
#
loop_
_entity.id
_entity.type
_entity.pdbx_description
1 polymer ?
#
loop_
_entity_poly.entity_id
_entity_poly.type
_entity_poly.pdbx_seq_one_letter_code
_entity_poly.pdbx_strand_id
1 'polypeptide(L)'
;MIKCDGEYKWFWEIIDADTKFLVATHLSEERTIEEVIKLFKQAKERSVERPKRVVVDGLWAYEKGFKKVFYSRYKEHKEFVRRAGIEARNK
;
A
#
# COMPACT_ATOMS: atom_id res chain seq x y z
N MET A 1 -5.31 10.55 8.56
CA MET A 1 -6.76 10.81 8.54
C MET A 1 -6.96 12.26 8.17
N ILE A 2 -7.93 12.57 7.31
CA ILE A 2 -8.24 13.92 6.85
C ILE A 2 -9.70 14.24 7.14
N LYS A 3 -10.03 15.51 7.36
CA LYS A 3 -11.42 15.96 7.55
C LYS A 3 -11.99 16.41 6.21
N CYS A 4 -13.07 15.78 5.77
CA CYS A 4 -13.79 16.09 4.54
C CYS A 4 -15.27 16.30 4.89
N ASP A 5 -15.80 17.50 4.62
CA ASP A 5 -17.22 17.83 4.84
C ASP A 5 -17.77 17.50 6.24
N GLY A 6 -16.94 17.66 7.27
CA GLY A 6 -17.31 17.38 8.66
C GLY A 6 -17.01 15.94 9.12
N GLU A 7 -16.70 15.03 8.20
CA GLU A 7 -16.39 13.63 8.48
C GLU A 7 -14.89 13.36 8.41
N TYR A 8 -14.43 12.38 9.20
CA TYR A 8 -13.04 11.94 9.16
C TYR A 8 -12.88 10.73 8.22
N LYS A 9 -11.96 10.85 7.26
CA LYS A 9 -11.67 9.80 6.28
C LYS A 9 -10.20 9.39 6.33
N TRP A 10 -9.95 8.12 6.04
CA TRP A 10 -8.60 7.58 5.86
C TRP A 10 -8.11 7.88 4.46
N PHE A 11 -7.06 8.69 4.38
CA PHE A 11 -6.32 8.93 3.16
C PHE A 11 -5.15 7.95 3.10
N TRP A 12 -5.06 7.25 1.98
CA TRP A 12 -4.03 6.26 1.72
C TRP A 12 -3.25 6.67 0.50
N GLU A 13 -1.95 6.41 0.53
CA GLU A 13 -1.04 6.74 -0.56
C GLU A 13 -0.05 5.60 -0.80
N ILE A 14 0.30 5.40 -2.06
CA ILE A 14 1.47 4.62 -2.48
C ILE A 14 2.34 5.52 -3.30
N ILE A 15 3.59 5.62 -2.91
CA ILE A 15 4.61 6.43 -3.57
C ILE A 15 5.70 5.48 -4.08
N ASP A 16 6.18 5.75 -5.29
CA ASP A 16 7.35 5.09 -5.82
C ASP A 16 8.60 5.57 -5.07
N ALA A 17 9.38 4.63 -4.55
CA ALA A 17 10.48 4.95 -3.64
C ALA A 17 11.61 5.71 -4.34
N ASP A 18 11.83 5.51 -5.64
CA ASP A 18 12.96 6.06 -6.37
C ASP A 18 12.63 7.44 -6.95
N THR A 19 11.47 7.55 -7.59
CA THR A 19 11.03 8.77 -8.30
C THR A 19 10.23 9.73 -7.43
N LYS A 20 9.74 9.26 -6.27
CA LYS A 20 8.82 9.99 -5.38
C LYS A 20 7.48 10.36 -6.03
N PHE A 21 7.14 9.76 -7.16
CA PHE A 21 5.83 9.95 -7.76
C PHE A 21 4.74 9.19 -7.01
N LEU A 22 3.57 9.82 -6.93
CA LEU A 22 2.37 9.22 -6.35
C LEU A 22 1.80 8.20 -7.34
N VAL A 23 1.82 6.92 -6.96
CA VAL A 23 1.35 5.82 -7.79
C VAL A 23 -0.16 5.63 -7.62
N ALA A 24 -0.63 5.59 -6.37
CA ALA A 24 -2.03 5.40 -6.05
C ALA A 24 -2.45 6.20 -4.83
N THR A 25 -3.71 6.62 -4.83
CA THR A 25 -4.37 7.28 -3.70
C THR A 25 -5.72 6.66 -3.50
N HIS A 26 -6.13 6.52 -2.24
CA HIS A 26 -7.45 6.01 -1.91
C HIS A 26 -8.02 6.79 -0.74
N LEU A 27 -9.34 7.00 -0.74
CA LEU A 27 -10.08 7.60 0.37
C LEU A 27 -11.12 6.59 0.84
N SER A 28 -11.13 6.31 2.14
CA SER A 28 -12.10 5.39 2.73
C SER A 28 -12.58 5.86 4.10
N GLU A 29 -13.77 5.38 4.47
CA GLU A 29 -14.33 5.59 5.81
C GLU A 29 -13.65 4.68 6.84
N GLU A 30 -13.24 3.47 6.43
CA GLU A 30 -12.67 2.45 7.31
C GLU A 30 -11.23 2.04 6.92
N ARG A 31 -10.51 1.42 7.87
CA ARG A 31 -9.19 0.78 7.64
C ARG A 31 -9.28 -0.74 7.56
N THR A 32 -9.97 -1.23 6.55
CA THR A 32 -10.18 -2.67 6.33
C THR A 32 -9.24 -3.25 5.29
N ILE A 33 -9.26 -4.58 5.17
CA ILE A 33 -8.50 -5.32 4.15
C ILE A 33 -9.05 -4.97 2.76
N GLU A 34 -10.36 -4.79 2.65
CA GLU A 34 -11.08 -4.48 1.42
C GLU A 34 -10.60 -3.16 0.83
N GLU A 35 -10.45 -2.13 1.66
CA GLU A 35 -9.92 -0.82 1.23
C GLU A 35 -8.45 -0.92 0.80
N VAL A 36 -7.64 -1.71 1.50
CA VAL A 36 -6.26 -2.00 1.08
C VAL A 36 -6.21 -2.71 -0.28
N ILE A 37 -7.10 -3.68 -0.52
CA ILE A 37 -7.15 -4.39 -1.81
C ILE A 37 -7.46 -3.42 -2.94
N LYS A 38 -8.42 -2.49 -2.74
CA LYS A 38 -8.75 -1.44 -3.72
C LYS A 38 -7.53 -0.59 -4.04
N LEU A 39 -6.85 -0.08 -3.01
CA LEU A 39 -5.62 0.70 -3.16
C LEU A 39 -4.52 -0.07 -3.93
N PHE A 40 -4.26 -1.32 -3.55
CA PHE A 40 -3.22 -2.15 -4.19
C PHE A 40 -3.55 -2.54 -5.63
N LYS A 41 -4.83 -2.76 -5.97
CA LYS A 41 -5.25 -2.98 -7.35
C LYS A 41 -5.01 -1.75 -8.22
N GLN A 42 -5.38 -0.56 -7.74
CA GLN A 42 -5.11 0.69 -8.45
C GLN A 42 -3.62 0.88 -8.70
N ALA A 43 -2.77 0.62 -7.70
CA ALA A 43 -1.33 0.70 -7.86
C ALA A 43 -0.79 -0.30 -8.89
N LYS A 44 -1.30 -1.54 -8.87
CA LYS A 44 -0.91 -2.58 -9.83
C LYS A 44 -1.30 -2.21 -11.27
N GLU A 45 -2.44 -1.58 -11.47
CA GLU A 45 -2.93 -1.16 -12.80
C GLU A 45 -2.14 0.04 -13.35
N ARG A 46 -1.69 0.94 -12.47
CA ARG A 46 -0.93 2.15 -12.86
C ARG A 46 0.57 1.91 -13.00
N SER A 47 1.10 0.84 -12.41
CA SER A 47 2.52 0.51 -12.49
C SER A 47 2.81 -0.28 -13.76
N VAL A 48 3.83 0.12 -14.51
CA VAL A 48 4.30 -0.61 -15.71
C VAL A 48 4.79 -2.01 -15.32
N GLU A 49 5.50 -2.10 -14.20
CA GLU A 49 5.99 -3.35 -13.63
C GLU A 49 5.36 -3.61 -12.25
N ARG A 50 5.30 -4.88 -11.86
CA ARG A 50 4.85 -5.25 -10.51
C ARG A 50 5.95 -4.86 -9.50
N PRO A 51 5.59 -4.33 -8.32
CA PRO A 51 6.58 -3.92 -7.33
C PRO A 51 7.36 -5.13 -6.81
N LYS A 52 8.69 -4.99 -6.76
CA LYS A 52 9.60 -6.00 -6.17
C LYS A 52 9.61 -5.95 -4.64
N ARG A 53 9.37 -4.77 -4.06
CA ARG A 53 9.34 -4.53 -2.62
C ARG A 53 8.18 -3.61 -2.28
N VAL A 54 7.40 -3.94 -1.25
CA VAL A 54 6.33 -3.11 -0.71
C VAL A 54 6.60 -2.88 0.76
N VAL A 55 6.71 -1.61 1.16
CA VAL A 55 7.02 -1.17 2.51
C VAL A 55 5.81 -0.45 3.09
N VAL A 56 5.37 -0.83 4.29
CA VAL A 56 4.15 -0.29 4.91
C VAL A 56 4.35 0.17 6.35
N ASP A 57 3.47 1.04 6.84
CA ASP A 57 3.51 1.75 8.14
C ASP A 57 3.25 0.88 9.38
N GLY A 58 2.92 -0.40 9.20
CA GLY A 58 2.61 -1.31 10.29
C GLY A 58 1.14 -1.71 10.42
N LEU A 59 0.21 -1.19 9.61
CA LEU A 59 -1.17 -1.71 9.64
C LEU A 59 -1.24 -3.18 9.19
N TRP A 60 -1.93 -4.01 9.97
CA TRP A 60 -2.04 -5.46 9.74
C TRP A 60 -2.79 -5.81 8.44
N ALA A 61 -3.72 -4.96 7.99
CA ALA A 61 -4.52 -5.18 6.80
C ALA A 61 -3.68 -5.24 5.51
N TYR A 62 -2.53 -4.56 5.49
CA TYR A 62 -1.62 -4.55 4.34
C TYR A 62 -1.08 -5.92 3.97
N GLU A 63 -0.77 -6.77 4.94
CA GLU A 63 -0.21 -8.09 4.66
C GLU A 63 -1.21 -8.97 3.89
N LYS A 64 -2.48 -8.96 4.34
CA LYS A 64 -3.56 -9.71 3.68
C LYS A 64 -3.88 -9.13 2.30
N GLY A 65 -3.93 -7.80 2.17
CA GLY A 65 -4.11 -7.14 0.88
C GLY A 65 -2.98 -7.47 -0.10
N PHE A 66 -1.73 -7.44 0.36
CA PHE A 66 -0.56 -7.74 -0.45
C PHE A 66 -0.62 -9.18 -1.00
N LYS A 67 -0.89 -10.15 -0.11
CA LYS A 67 -1.06 -11.55 -0.52
C LYS A 67 -2.20 -11.74 -1.51
N LYS A 68 -3.30 -10.98 -1.43
CA LYS A 68 -4.41 -11.10 -2.40
C LYS A 68 -4.09 -10.49 -3.77
N VAL A 69 -3.31 -9.41 -3.84
CA VAL A 69 -3.11 -8.64 -5.09
C VAL A 69 -1.79 -8.98 -5.81
N PHE A 70 -0.72 -9.17 -5.03
CA PHE A 70 0.65 -9.29 -5.55
C PHE A 70 1.22 -10.70 -5.47
N TYR A 71 0.63 -11.60 -4.68
CA TYR A 71 1.06 -13.00 -4.65
C TYR A 71 1.00 -13.64 -6.04
N SER A 72 1.98 -14.49 -6.31
CA SER A 72 2.08 -15.31 -7.51
C SER A 72 2.61 -16.68 -7.10
N ARG A 73 2.12 -17.73 -7.76
CA ARG A 73 2.62 -19.10 -7.54
C ARG A 73 4.02 -19.29 -8.12
N TYR A 74 4.38 -18.48 -9.11
CA TYR A 74 5.72 -18.46 -9.69
C TYR A 74 6.69 -17.72 -8.76
N LYS A 75 7.92 -18.22 -8.63
CA LYS A 75 8.98 -17.63 -7.80
C LYS A 75 9.43 -16.29 -8.38
N GLU A 76 8.61 -15.27 -8.19
CA GLU A 76 8.99 -13.88 -8.31
C GLU A 76 9.38 -13.42 -6.90
N HIS A 77 10.64 -13.03 -6.69
CA HIS A 77 11.08 -12.49 -5.41
C HIS A 77 10.34 -11.19 -5.14
N LYS A 78 9.39 -11.23 -4.19
CA LYS A 78 8.63 -10.07 -3.74
C LYS A 78 8.78 -9.95 -2.23
N GLU A 79 9.28 -8.80 -1.81
CA GLU A 79 9.52 -8.52 -0.40
C GLU A 79 8.38 -7.66 0.15
N PHE A 80 7.73 -8.15 1.21
CA PHE A 80 6.77 -7.37 1.98
C PHE A 80 7.40 -6.99 3.30
N VAL A 81 7.56 -5.69 3.56
CA VAL A 81 8.20 -5.17 4.76
C VAL A 81 7.18 -4.40 5.57
N ARG A 82 6.86 -4.92 6.76
CA ARG A 82 6.06 -4.20 7.75
C ARG A 82 6.99 -3.39 8.64
N ARG A 83 6.97 -2.07 8.54
CA ARG A 83 7.79 -1.16 9.34
C ARG A 83 6.91 -0.47 10.38
N ALA A 84 6.93 -0.98 11.61
CA ALA A 84 6.42 -0.22 12.74
C ALA A 84 7.49 0.82 13.14
N GLY A 85 7.29 2.09 12.79
CA GLY A 85 8.18 3.20 13.19
C GLY A 85 9.05 3.81 12.08
N ILE A 86 9.47 5.05 12.30
CA ILE A 86 10.14 5.95 11.34
C ILE A 86 11.55 5.45 10.93
N GLU A 87 12.28 4.80 11.84
CA GLU A 87 13.69 4.41 11.69
C GLU A 87 13.94 3.29 10.66
N ALA A 88 12.91 2.52 10.32
CA ALA A 88 13.11 1.38 9.45
C ALA A 88 13.41 1.81 7.99
N ARG A 89 12.98 3.02 7.57
CA ARG A 89 13.65 3.91 6.58
C ARG A 89 14.79 3.34 5.73
N ASN A 90 15.92 3.20 6.41
CA ASN A 90 17.29 3.25 5.89
C ASN A 90 18.00 1.88 5.87
N LYS A 91 17.27 0.77 6.04
CA LYS A 91 17.82 -0.59 5.94
C LYS A 91 17.28 -1.38 4.75
#